data_AF-A0A9C7Z4B1-F1
#
_entry.id   AF-A0A9C7Z4B1-F1
#
_cell.length_a   1.000
_cell.length_b   1.000
_cell.length_c   1.000
_cell.angle_alpha   90.00
_cell.angle_beta   90.00
_cell.angle_gamma   90.00
#
_symmetry.space_group_name_H-M   'P 1'
#
loop_
_entity.id
_entity.type
_entity.pdbx_description
1 polymer ?
#
loop_
_entity_poly.entity_id
_entity_poly.type
_entity_poly.pdbx_seq_one_letter_code
_entity_poly.pdbx_strand_id
1 'polypeptide(L)'
;MHADDNKPGEAKKPEAAQTAEREDEGEAGEVKQSEFAPEVEMEEDVDPYAEEDDDEDEEDDDEDEDEDGEDGDGAEAGIPELAIVVPDPQKPKPTSMVPPAVLARAKQAAAAAKVGEPIGAQGAPQAQGVPRIPQPVGMPTPLPAQIQPMVPNNKLILRNGQSPGDGILLAFAALSLQQSYPGLFQVDLRTPYQELYEGMYGGVLSRIDDKEAGVTVIDMNYETIHQSNQRPYFYMMGMVHDLSLKLKLPIAPAHYQGFLPVRDEEKGWFTAPRQDLGKDVPYWVINAGWKDDYTAKQWSTIEYQRLIDMFPNVYFAQIGHKDHNHPVLEGPNVLNYVGKTDLRQMVRLIWGAYGVITPCSMAMLLAYALPACERWKMKSRACIALGGGREPNHWQQGPNQQYMHTCGMLDCCDYGGCWKSRVTPLNDGDGKDGELCTHPVKLPNGQIIGKCMDMIRADDIARLMLMYIQQERFDSGSDSILMKAYIEGPEMPKGMRQLPGLVRQKQNANAQQGKSGGKQRKKDKKNGRKRRR
;
A
#
# COMPACT_ATOMS: atom_id res chain seq x y z
N MET A 1 -73.35 -30.78 -10.63
CA MET A 1 -74.54 -30.85 -9.75
C MET A 1 -74.36 -29.78 -8.69
N HIS A 2 -75.21 -28.75 -8.75
CA HIS A 2 -75.45 -27.68 -7.75
C HIS A 2 -74.24 -26.88 -7.20
N ALA A 3 -74.36 -25.58 -6.90
CA ALA A 3 -75.29 -24.53 -7.33
C ALA A 3 -74.70 -23.19 -6.82
N ASP A 4 -74.72 -22.15 -7.65
CA ASP A 4 -75.41 -20.84 -7.44
C ASP A 4 -75.34 -20.16 -6.05
N ASP A 5 -75.34 -18.83 -5.86
CA ASP A 5 -75.55 -17.66 -6.73
C ASP A 5 -74.98 -16.40 -5.99
N ASN A 6 -74.93 -15.13 -6.43
CA ASN A 6 -75.27 -14.43 -7.68
C ASN A 6 -74.20 -13.30 -7.92
N LYS A 7 -74.62 -12.06 -8.20
CA LYS A 7 -73.82 -10.84 -8.46
C LYS A 7 -74.57 -9.57 -7.91
N PRO A 8 -74.67 -8.40 -8.59
CA PRO A 8 -73.80 -7.23 -8.34
C PRO A 8 -74.54 -5.87 -8.19
N GLY A 9 -73.77 -4.77 -8.09
CA GLY A 9 -74.20 -3.40 -8.41
C GLY A 9 -73.23 -2.35 -7.81
N GLU A 10 -73.07 -1.14 -8.33
CA GLU A 10 -73.37 -0.58 -9.66
C GLU A 10 -72.49 0.68 -9.88
N ALA A 11 -72.40 1.22 -11.10
CA ALA A 11 -71.45 2.30 -11.43
C ALA A 11 -72.01 3.73 -11.24
N LYS A 12 -71.11 4.72 -11.04
CA LYS A 12 -71.28 6.09 -11.56
C LYS A 12 -69.96 6.85 -11.71
N LYS A 13 -69.94 7.73 -12.71
CA LYS A 13 -68.85 8.59 -13.23
C LYS A 13 -69.56 9.88 -13.77
N PRO A 14 -68.88 10.89 -14.31
CA PRO A 14 -68.11 11.98 -13.67
C PRO A 14 -68.70 13.40 -13.95
N GLU A 15 -68.08 14.46 -13.40
CA GLU A 15 -68.14 15.87 -13.87
C GLU A 15 -66.96 16.64 -13.19
N ALA A 16 -66.14 17.55 -13.76
CA ALA A 16 -66.04 18.33 -15.02
C ALA A 16 -66.40 19.83 -14.94
N ALA A 17 -65.36 20.69 -14.79
CA ALA A 17 -65.23 22.09 -15.24
C ALA A 17 -63.76 22.50 -15.00
N GLN A 18 -62.90 23.02 -15.91
CA GLN A 18 -62.95 23.95 -17.06
C GLN A 18 -62.94 25.46 -16.76
N THR A 19 -62.28 26.21 -17.66
CA THR A 19 -62.08 27.67 -17.78
C THR A 19 -60.99 28.31 -16.90
N ALA A 20 -60.18 29.26 -17.39
CA ALA A 20 -59.94 29.68 -18.79
C ALA A 20 -58.59 30.41 -18.97
N GLU A 21 -58.18 30.50 -20.24
CA GLU A 21 -57.04 31.21 -20.82
C GLU A 21 -57.02 32.72 -20.52
N ARG A 22 -55.82 33.33 -20.57
CA ARG A 22 -55.60 34.53 -21.39
C ARG A 22 -54.12 34.78 -21.73
N GLU A 23 -53.84 34.90 -23.02
CA GLU A 23 -52.63 35.51 -23.58
C GLU A 23 -52.83 37.04 -23.65
N ASP A 24 -51.74 37.82 -23.58
CA ASP A 24 -51.50 38.93 -24.54
C ASP A 24 -50.02 39.42 -24.49
N GLU A 25 -49.61 40.14 -25.52
CA GLU A 25 -48.21 40.43 -25.90
C GLU A 25 -47.69 41.85 -25.54
N GLY A 26 -46.37 42.07 -25.70
CA GLY A 26 -45.74 43.40 -25.87
C GLY A 26 -45.44 44.19 -24.58
N GLU A 27 -44.38 44.98 -24.44
CA GLU A 27 -43.59 45.72 -25.44
C GLU A 27 -42.19 46.09 -24.86
N ALA A 28 -41.28 46.64 -25.68
CA ALA A 28 -39.89 46.93 -25.30
C ALA A 28 -39.72 48.28 -24.56
N GLY A 29 -38.67 48.39 -23.73
CA GLY A 29 -38.25 49.65 -23.10
C GLY A 29 -36.76 49.67 -22.76
N GLU A 30 -36.04 50.69 -23.25
CA GLU A 30 -34.62 50.92 -22.98
C GLU A 30 -34.35 51.23 -21.51
N VAL A 31 -33.27 50.68 -20.93
CA VAL A 31 -32.64 51.26 -19.72
C VAL A 31 -31.13 51.40 -19.90
N LYS A 32 -30.68 52.60 -19.57
CA LYS A 32 -29.37 53.22 -19.82
C LYS A 32 -28.20 52.55 -19.10
N GLN A 33 -27.01 52.80 -19.65
CA GLN A 33 -25.74 52.72 -18.93
C GLN A 33 -25.74 53.63 -17.69
N SER A 34 -25.08 53.18 -16.61
CA SER A 34 -24.57 54.06 -15.56
C SER A 34 -23.28 53.47 -14.97
N GLU A 35 -22.20 54.24 -15.07
CA GLU A 35 -20.94 54.01 -14.34
C GLU A 35 -21.14 54.33 -12.84
N PHE A 36 -20.53 53.55 -11.95
CA PHE A 36 -19.55 54.01 -10.94
C PHE A 36 -19.14 52.87 -9.99
N ALA A 37 -17.92 52.95 -9.45
CA ALA A 37 -17.29 51.93 -8.60
C ALA A 37 -17.69 52.09 -7.10
N PRO A 38 -17.12 51.28 -6.17
CA PRO A 38 -15.73 51.48 -5.77
C PRO A 38 -14.86 50.21 -5.74
N GLU A 39 -13.56 50.43 -5.61
CA GLU A 39 -12.53 49.43 -5.34
C GLU A 39 -12.82 48.69 -4.02
N VAL A 40 -12.51 47.40 -3.98
CA VAL A 40 -12.39 46.63 -2.74
C VAL A 40 -10.90 46.43 -2.51
N GLU A 41 -10.40 47.03 -1.43
CA GLU A 41 -9.03 46.77 -0.95
C GLU A 41 -8.93 45.28 -0.59
N MET A 42 -7.96 44.58 -1.16
CA MET A 42 -7.64 43.23 -0.70
C MET A 42 -6.80 43.37 0.56
N GLU A 43 -7.42 43.10 1.71
CA GLU A 43 -6.68 42.85 2.94
C GLU A 43 -5.75 41.63 2.72
N GLU A 44 -4.53 41.71 3.26
CA GLU A 44 -3.55 40.62 3.13
C GLU A 44 -3.98 39.46 4.04
N ASP A 45 -4.48 38.37 3.44
CA ASP A 45 -4.79 37.14 4.17
C ASP A 45 -3.53 36.62 4.89
N VAL A 46 -3.57 36.67 6.22
CA VAL A 46 -2.52 36.15 7.10
C VAL A 46 -2.54 34.61 7.04
N ASP A 47 -1.36 34.02 6.87
CA ASP A 47 -1.16 32.58 6.70
C ASP A 47 -1.59 31.78 7.96
N PRO A 48 -2.61 30.90 7.88
CA PRO A 48 -3.06 30.08 9.01
C PRO A 48 -2.23 28.79 9.20
N TYR A 49 -1.12 28.62 8.48
CA TYR A 49 -0.22 27.46 8.58
C TYR A 49 1.20 27.80 9.07
N ALA A 50 1.44 29.05 9.47
CA ALA A 50 2.67 29.47 10.14
C ALA A 50 2.48 29.41 11.67
N GLU A 51 2.41 28.20 12.23
CA GLU A 51 2.60 28.02 13.67
C GLU A 51 4.10 27.96 13.98
N GLU A 52 4.54 28.80 14.91
CA GLU A 52 5.90 28.85 15.43
C GLU A 52 6.01 27.78 16.53
N ASP A 53 6.81 26.72 16.30
CA ASP A 53 7.09 25.66 17.29
C ASP A 53 8.02 26.20 18.41
N ASP A 54 7.50 27.10 19.25
CA ASP A 54 8.15 27.55 20.51
C ASP A 54 7.78 26.60 21.67
N ASP A 55 8.30 25.37 21.63
CA ASP A 55 8.37 24.46 22.80
C ASP A 55 9.65 24.77 23.61
N GLU A 56 9.71 25.94 24.26
CA GLU A 56 10.58 26.19 25.43
C GLU A 56 9.76 25.89 26.70
N ASP A 57 9.96 24.72 27.32
CA ASP A 57 9.58 24.36 28.71
C ASP A 57 10.24 22.99 29.03
N GLU A 58 10.75 22.67 30.22
CA GLU A 58 11.24 23.45 31.36
C GLU A 58 12.28 22.53 32.05
N GLU A 59 13.38 23.06 32.60
CA GLU A 59 14.37 22.27 33.36
C GLU A 59 13.89 22.08 34.81
N ASP A 60 13.20 20.97 35.11
CA ASP A 60 12.88 20.59 36.50
C ASP A 60 14.07 19.85 37.15
N ASP A 61 14.81 20.60 37.97
CA ASP A 61 15.79 20.10 38.94
C ASP A 61 15.07 19.40 40.12
N ASP A 62 15.29 18.09 40.28
CA ASP A 62 15.04 17.37 41.54
C ASP A 62 16.38 16.82 42.08
N GLU A 63 17.15 17.71 42.73
CA GLU A 63 18.06 17.29 43.80
C GLU A 63 17.19 16.95 45.03
N ASP A 64 17.31 15.75 45.62
CA ASP A 64 17.74 15.66 47.02
C ASP A 64 17.92 14.23 47.59
N GLU A 65 19.00 14.15 48.35
CA GLU A 65 19.28 13.36 49.56
C GLU A 65 19.41 11.82 49.55
N ASP A 66 20.59 11.40 50.00
CA ASP A 66 20.99 10.05 50.40
C ASP A 66 20.23 9.55 51.65
N GLU A 67 20.04 8.23 51.78
CA GLU A 67 20.06 7.60 53.10
C GLU A 67 20.65 6.17 53.05
N ASP A 68 21.65 5.93 53.91
CA ASP A 68 22.43 4.69 53.99
C ASP A 68 21.63 3.50 54.59
N GLY A 69 21.97 2.26 54.22
CA GLY A 69 21.38 1.06 54.83
C GLY A 69 22.14 -0.24 54.52
N GLU A 70 22.90 -0.73 55.51
CA GLU A 70 23.86 -1.85 55.39
C GLU A 70 23.24 -3.28 55.35
N ASP A 71 24.08 -4.22 54.91
CA ASP A 71 24.16 -5.66 55.25
C ASP A 71 23.12 -6.70 54.78
N GLY A 72 23.65 -7.79 54.20
CA GLY A 72 22.90 -9.01 53.86
C GLY A 72 23.67 -10.09 53.07
N ASP A 73 24.60 -10.80 53.70
CA ASP A 73 25.30 -11.97 53.14
C ASP A 73 24.34 -13.05 52.58
N GLY A 74 24.67 -13.68 51.43
CA GLY A 74 23.69 -14.54 50.74
C GLY A 74 24.12 -15.53 49.65
N ALA A 75 25.25 -16.24 49.81
CA ALA A 75 25.55 -17.55 49.22
C ALA A 75 25.59 -17.79 47.67
N GLU A 76 26.65 -18.50 47.29
CA GLU A 76 26.99 -19.06 45.98
C GLU A 76 25.88 -19.87 45.27
N ALA A 77 25.75 -19.68 43.95
CA ALA A 77 25.34 -20.75 43.01
C ALA A 77 25.91 -20.48 41.61
N GLY A 78 27.05 -21.11 41.27
CA GLY A 78 27.68 -20.96 39.95
C GLY A 78 26.87 -21.63 38.84
N ILE A 79 26.68 -20.92 37.72
CA ILE A 79 26.11 -21.44 36.47
C ILE A 79 27.22 -21.39 35.40
N PRO A 80 27.48 -22.48 34.64
CA PRO A 80 28.69 -22.59 33.83
C PRO A 80 28.69 -21.71 32.57
N GLU A 81 29.85 -21.12 32.33
CA GLU A 81 30.19 -20.31 31.16
C GLU A 81 30.10 -21.15 29.86
N LEU A 82 29.10 -20.86 29.02
CA LEU A 82 28.90 -21.53 27.73
C LEU A 82 29.83 -20.94 26.67
N ALA A 83 31.05 -21.48 26.60
CA ALA A 83 32.03 -21.11 25.58
C ALA A 83 31.51 -21.37 24.15
N ILE A 84 31.14 -20.31 23.43
CA ILE A 84 30.78 -20.39 22.01
C ILE A 84 32.05 -20.58 21.18
N VAL A 85 32.29 -21.81 20.73
CA VAL A 85 33.35 -22.13 19.78
C VAL A 85 32.99 -21.56 18.41
N VAL A 86 33.65 -20.47 18.03
CA VAL A 86 33.59 -19.91 16.67
C VAL A 86 34.49 -20.74 15.73
N PRO A 87 33.96 -21.39 14.68
CA PRO A 87 34.79 -22.11 13.73
C PRO A 87 35.47 -21.18 12.72
N ASP A 88 36.75 -21.46 12.45
CA ASP A 88 37.62 -20.76 11.47
C ASP A 88 37.04 -20.81 10.03
N PRO A 89 36.82 -19.66 9.36
CA PRO A 89 36.24 -19.60 8.02
C PRO A 89 37.25 -19.99 6.92
N GLN A 90 37.40 -21.29 6.66
CA GLN A 90 38.15 -21.76 5.50
C GLN A 90 37.49 -21.34 4.17
N LYS A 91 38.27 -20.68 3.31
CA LYS A 91 37.84 -20.16 1.99
C LYS A 91 37.27 -21.27 1.08
N PRO A 92 36.05 -21.12 0.53
CA PRO A 92 35.53 -22.04 -0.48
C PRO A 92 36.28 -21.87 -1.82
N LYS A 93 36.66 -22.98 -2.44
CA LYS A 93 37.20 -23.00 -3.81
C LYS A 93 36.08 -22.82 -4.84
N PRO A 94 36.30 -22.07 -5.95
CA PRO A 94 35.28 -21.91 -6.97
C PRO A 94 35.11 -23.20 -7.79
N THR A 95 33.92 -23.80 -7.76
CA THR A 95 33.54 -24.89 -8.66
C THR A 95 32.12 -24.68 -9.21
N SER A 96 32.02 -24.16 -10.42
CA SER A 96 30.86 -24.38 -11.29
C SER A 96 31.24 -24.14 -12.74
N MET A 97 31.52 -25.22 -13.48
CA MET A 97 31.54 -25.19 -14.94
C MET A 97 30.14 -25.53 -15.44
N VAL A 98 29.56 -24.65 -16.25
CA VAL A 98 28.29 -24.91 -16.93
C VAL A 98 28.45 -26.09 -17.88
N PRO A 99 27.63 -27.16 -17.79
CA PRO A 99 27.78 -28.33 -18.67
C PRO A 99 27.63 -27.95 -20.16
N PRO A 100 28.49 -28.45 -21.07
CA PRO A 100 28.47 -28.09 -22.49
C PRO A 100 27.11 -28.28 -23.20
N ALA A 101 26.28 -29.22 -22.71
CA ALA A 101 24.92 -29.45 -23.21
C ALA A 101 23.97 -28.24 -23.06
N VAL A 102 24.21 -27.37 -22.06
CA VAL A 102 23.41 -26.16 -21.83
C VAL A 102 23.75 -25.08 -22.86
N LEU A 103 25.04 -24.89 -23.18
CA LEU A 103 25.47 -23.98 -24.26
C LEU A 103 25.00 -24.46 -25.64
N ALA A 104 24.96 -25.77 -25.88
CA ALA A 104 24.49 -26.32 -27.16
C ALA A 104 23.00 -25.99 -27.42
N ARG A 105 22.14 -26.11 -26.41
CA ARG A 105 20.71 -25.75 -26.52
C ARG A 105 20.48 -24.26 -26.73
N ALA A 106 21.23 -23.40 -26.06
CA ALA A 106 21.13 -21.95 -26.24
C ALA A 106 21.47 -21.52 -27.68
N LYS A 107 22.49 -22.14 -28.30
CA LYS A 107 22.86 -21.87 -29.70
C LYS A 107 21.84 -22.38 -30.72
N GLN A 108 21.19 -23.52 -30.48
CA GLN A 108 20.11 -24.00 -31.36
C GLN A 108 18.85 -23.12 -31.31
N ALA A 109 18.48 -22.61 -30.13
CA ALA A 109 17.34 -21.69 -29.99
C ALA A 109 17.55 -20.36 -30.75
N ALA A 110 18.77 -19.81 -30.70
CA ALA A 110 19.11 -18.57 -31.41
C ALA A 110 19.14 -18.73 -32.95
N ALA A 111 19.43 -19.92 -33.47
CA ALA A 111 19.45 -20.20 -34.90
C ALA A 111 18.05 -20.34 -35.53
N ALA A 112 17.06 -20.81 -34.76
CA ALA A 112 15.69 -21.02 -35.24
C ALA A 112 14.89 -19.72 -35.45
N ALA A 113 15.35 -18.59 -34.91
CA ALA A 113 14.63 -17.31 -34.92
C ALA A 113 14.89 -16.43 -36.18
N LYS A 114 15.57 -16.95 -37.21
CA LYS A 114 16.04 -16.14 -38.36
C LYS A 114 15.55 -16.57 -39.76
N VAL A 115 14.52 -17.41 -39.86
CA VAL A 115 13.91 -17.77 -41.16
C VAL A 115 12.39 -17.61 -41.10
N GLY A 116 11.89 -16.62 -41.83
CA GLY A 116 10.48 -16.30 -41.97
C GLY A 116 10.28 -15.33 -43.13
N GLU A 117 10.25 -15.85 -44.35
CA GLU A 117 9.93 -15.06 -45.54
C GLU A 117 8.42 -14.70 -45.56
N PRO A 118 8.04 -13.51 -46.06
CA PRO A 118 6.65 -13.08 -46.08
C PRO A 118 5.87 -13.76 -47.22
N ILE A 119 4.85 -14.54 -46.85
CA ILE A 119 3.87 -15.07 -47.80
C ILE A 119 2.93 -13.93 -48.21
N GLY A 120 2.78 -13.71 -49.52
CA GLY A 120 1.99 -12.61 -50.06
C GLY A 120 0.49 -12.74 -49.80
N ALA A 121 -0.14 -11.64 -49.40
CA ALA A 121 -1.59 -11.51 -49.29
C ALA A 121 -2.11 -10.52 -50.36
N GLN A 122 -2.92 -11.02 -51.29
CA GLN A 122 -3.68 -10.20 -52.23
C GLN A 122 -5.12 -10.03 -51.72
N GLY A 123 -5.66 -8.80 -51.82
CA GLY A 123 -7.11 -8.55 -51.86
C GLY A 123 -7.84 -8.37 -50.53
N ALA A 124 -7.86 -7.14 -50.03
CA ALA A 124 -8.94 -6.64 -49.16
C ALA A 124 -9.18 -5.13 -49.45
N PRO A 125 -10.43 -4.64 -49.44
CA PRO A 125 -10.76 -3.28 -49.89
C PRO A 125 -10.36 -2.19 -48.88
N GLN A 126 -10.07 -1.00 -49.39
CA GLN A 126 -9.63 0.15 -48.60
C GLN A 126 -10.79 0.74 -47.76
N ALA A 127 -10.72 0.57 -46.44
CA ALA A 127 -11.49 1.41 -45.52
C ALA A 127 -10.78 2.77 -45.35
N GLN A 128 -11.44 3.84 -45.77
CA GLN A 128 -10.96 5.21 -45.52
C GLN A 128 -11.34 5.64 -44.08
N GLY A 129 -10.45 6.38 -43.42
CA GLY A 129 -10.80 7.15 -42.21
C GLY A 129 -10.57 6.46 -40.86
N VAL A 130 -9.32 6.09 -40.54
CA VAL A 130 -8.88 5.95 -39.14
C VAL A 130 -7.88 7.07 -38.86
N PRO A 131 -8.11 7.97 -37.87
CA PRO A 131 -7.14 9.01 -37.52
C PRO A 131 -5.86 8.36 -37.00
N ARG A 132 -4.70 8.84 -37.46
CA ARG A 132 -3.40 8.33 -37.00
C ARG A 132 -3.25 8.64 -35.51
N ILE A 133 -3.04 7.60 -34.71
CA ILE A 133 -2.52 7.73 -33.35
C ILE A 133 -1.18 8.50 -33.45
N PRO A 134 -0.96 9.56 -32.65
CA PRO A 134 0.33 10.23 -32.61
C PRO A 134 1.44 9.24 -32.28
N GLN A 135 2.56 9.32 -33.01
CA GLN A 135 3.75 8.55 -32.64
C GLN A 135 4.16 8.91 -31.21
N PRO A 136 4.65 7.95 -30.40
CA PRO A 136 5.11 8.25 -29.04
C PRO A 136 6.15 9.37 -29.09
N VAL A 137 5.92 10.42 -28.32
CA VAL A 137 6.86 11.54 -28.18
C VAL A 137 8.20 10.94 -27.73
N GLY A 138 9.27 11.26 -28.47
CA GLY A 138 10.59 10.72 -28.19
C GLY A 138 11.01 11.02 -26.74
N MET A 139 11.77 10.11 -26.14
CA MET A 139 12.30 10.33 -24.79
C MET A 139 13.03 11.69 -24.72
N PRO A 140 12.91 12.42 -23.59
CA PRO A 140 13.48 13.75 -23.48
C PRO A 140 14.97 13.73 -23.85
N THR A 141 15.34 14.72 -24.66
CA THR A 141 16.73 14.98 -25.07
C THR A 141 17.61 15.03 -23.83
N PRO A 142 18.84 14.47 -23.84
CA PRO A 142 19.77 14.65 -22.73
C PRO A 142 19.88 16.14 -22.40
N LEU A 143 19.74 16.49 -21.12
CA LEU A 143 19.92 17.86 -20.65
C LEU A 143 21.24 18.41 -21.21
N PRO A 144 21.26 19.67 -21.71
CA PRO A 144 22.47 20.26 -22.25
C PRO A 144 23.57 20.19 -21.21
N ALA A 145 24.71 19.63 -21.59
CA ALA A 145 25.87 19.59 -20.73
C ALA A 145 26.25 21.02 -20.31
N GLN A 146 26.52 21.22 -19.02
CA GLN A 146 26.99 22.48 -18.42
C GLN A 146 25.92 23.57 -18.18
N ILE A 147 24.81 23.21 -17.52
CA ILE A 147 24.39 24.05 -16.39
C ILE A 147 25.21 23.56 -15.19
N GLN A 148 26.28 24.27 -14.82
CA GLN A 148 26.84 24.10 -13.47
C GLN A 148 25.88 24.79 -12.51
N PRO A 149 25.21 24.07 -11.60
CA PRO A 149 24.31 24.70 -10.67
C PRO A 149 25.14 25.54 -9.70
N MET A 150 24.89 26.85 -9.67
CA MET A 150 25.45 27.77 -8.67
C MET A 150 24.76 27.58 -7.30
N VAL A 151 24.69 26.34 -6.82
CA VAL A 151 24.42 26.06 -5.41
C VAL A 151 25.79 26.12 -4.73
N PRO A 152 26.08 27.15 -3.90
CA PRO A 152 27.41 27.35 -3.33
C PRO A 152 27.84 26.22 -2.38
N ASN A 153 26.89 25.42 -1.93
CA ASN A 153 27.01 24.38 -0.93
C ASN A 153 26.55 23.04 -1.50
N ASN A 154 27.45 22.07 -1.58
CA ASN A 154 27.13 20.73 -2.07
C ASN A 154 26.71 19.73 -0.98
N LYS A 155 26.69 20.14 0.29
CA LYS A 155 26.25 19.33 1.42
C LYS A 155 24.85 19.78 1.84
N LEU A 156 23.88 18.88 1.71
CA LEU A 156 22.47 19.15 1.99
C LEU A 156 21.99 18.29 3.15
N ILE A 157 21.37 18.91 4.14
CA ILE A 157 20.64 18.22 5.21
C ILE A 157 19.16 18.47 4.96
N LEU A 158 18.40 17.43 4.63
CA LEU A 158 16.97 17.55 4.38
C LEU A 158 16.20 17.20 5.67
N ARG A 159 15.44 18.14 6.22
CA ARG A 159 14.72 18.00 7.49
C ARG A 159 13.20 17.89 7.26
N ASN A 160 12.53 16.99 7.98
CA ASN A 160 11.07 16.88 8.01
C ASN A 160 10.62 16.25 9.34
N GLY A 161 9.72 16.93 10.06
CA GLY A 161 9.17 16.48 11.35
C GLY A 161 7.84 15.71 11.24
N GLN A 162 7.33 15.49 10.03
CA GLN A 162 6.03 14.85 9.80
C GLN A 162 6.10 13.33 9.99
N SER A 163 5.12 12.56 9.52
CA SER A 163 4.97 11.15 9.89
C SER A 163 6.03 10.22 9.28
N PRO A 164 6.15 8.96 9.76
CA PRO A 164 7.06 7.97 9.16
C PRO A 164 6.78 7.69 7.67
N GLY A 165 5.57 7.99 7.19
CA GLY A 165 5.26 7.90 5.76
C GLY A 165 5.95 9.00 4.96
N ASP A 166 6.01 10.21 5.49
CA ASP A 166 6.63 11.38 4.87
C ASP A 166 8.16 11.23 4.81
N GLY A 167 8.78 10.59 5.81
CA GLY A 167 10.19 10.19 5.75
C GLY A 167 10.54 9.27 4.56
N ILE A 168 9.60 8.43 4.09
CA ILE A 168 9.79 7.59 2.90
C ILE A 168 9.80 8.44 1.62
N LEU A 169 9.03 9.52 1.57
CA LEU A 169 9.07 10.50 0.49
C LEU A 169 10.39 11.26 0.48
N LEU A 170 10.91 11.60 1.67
CA LEU A 170 12.17 12.31 1.83
C LEU A 170 13.35 11.48 1.29
N ALA A 171 13.39 10.18 1.61
CA ALA A 171 14.34 9.23 1.05
C ALA A 171 14.25 9.13 -0.48
N PHE A 172 13.04 9.18 -1.04
CA PHE A 172 12.84 9.17 -2.49
C PHE A 172 13.28 10.48 -3.16
N ALA A 173 13.08 11.63 -2.51
CA ALA A 173 13.58 12.93 -2.98
C ALA A 173 15.12 12.96 -3.01
N ALA A 174 15.78 12.48 -1.96
CA ALA A 174 17.24 12.34 -1.91
C ALA A 174 17.78 11.42 -3.01
N LEU A 175 17.15 10.24 -3.23
CA LEU A 175 17.54 9.36 -4.33
C LEU A 175 17.33 10.01 -5.72
N SER A 176 16.22 10.72 -5.90
CA SER A 176 15.90 11.42 -7.15
C SER A 176 16.92 12.52 -7.46
N LEU A 177 17.37 13.26 -6.45
CA LEU A 177 18.47 14.22 -6.57
C LEU A 177 19.78 13.52 -6.96
N GLN A 178 20.16 12.45 -6.25
CA GLN A 178 21.39 11.68 -6.53
C GLN A 178 21.40 11.04 -7.92
N GLN A 179 20.26 10.59 -8.44
CA GLN A 179 20.15 10.05 -9.80
C GLN A 179 20.17 11.15 -10.87
N SER A 180 19.59 12.32 -10.59
CA SER A 180 19.59 13.47 -11.50
C SER A 180 20.96 14.15 -11.57
N TYR A 181 21.70 14.17 -10.47
CA TYR A 181 22.99 14.85 -10.34
C TYR A 181 24.05 13.97 -9.61
N PRO A 182 24.51 12.86 -10.22
CA PRO A 182 25.39 11.90 -9.55
C PRO A 182 26.70 12.50 -9.07
N GLY A 183 26.99 12.34 -7.78
CA GLY A 183 28.23 12.81 -7.15
C GLY A 183 28.34 14.33 -6.97
N LEU A 184 27.29 15.09 -7.32
CA LEU A 184 27.28 16.55 -7.19
C LEU A 184 26.88 17.01 -5.78
N PHE A 185 26.07 16.22 -5.07
CA PHE A 185 25.59 16.52 -3.73
C PHE A 185 25.99 15.41 -2.75
N GLN A 186 26.30 15.79 -1.51
CA GLN A 186 26.22 14.92 -0.35
C GLN A 186 24.90 15.23 0.34
N VAL A 187 24.14 14.19 0.71
CA VAL A 187 22.79 14.35 1.27
C VAL A 187 22.66 13.54 2.55
N ASP A 188 22.17 14.18 3.61
CA ASP A 188 21.77 13.55 4.87
C ASP A 188 20.28 13.88 5.16
N LEU A 189 19.63 13.04 5.98
CA LEU A 189 18.20 13.17 6.32
C LEU A 189 18.02 13.35 7.84
N ARG A 190 17.22 14.35 8.23
CA ARG A 190 16.86 14.65 9.61
C ARG A 190 15.35 14.48 9.79
N THR A 191 14.97 13.34 10.33
CA THR A 191 13.60 12.99 10.75
C THR A 191 13.68 12.20 12.05
N PRO A 192 12.60 12.12 12.86
CA PRO A 192 12.56 11.28 14.06
C PRO A 192 12.76 9.77 13.81
N TYR A 193 12.75 9.32 12.55
CA TYR A 193 12.68 7.91 12.13
C TYR A 193 13.94 7.44 11.37
N GLN A 194 15.11 7.66 11.96
CA GLN A 194 16.42 7.41 11.33
C GLN A 194 16.61 5.96 10.86
N GLU A 195 15.93 5.00 11.49
CA GLU A 195 15.98 3.56 11.22
C GLU A 195 15.49 3.20 9.81
N LEU A 196 14.64 4.05 9.19
CA LEU A 196 14.21 3.88 7.81
C LEU A 196 15.42 3.87 6.84
N TYR A 197 16.42 4.69 7.13
CA TYR A 197 17.50 5.02 6.20
C TYR A 197 18.77 4.19 6.41
N GLU A 198 18.81 3.27 7.37
CA GLU A 198 20.01 2.50 7.74
C GLU A 198 20.72 1.81 6.56
N GLY A 199 19.97 1.32 5.56
CA GLY A 199 20.55 0.70 4.37
C GLY A 199 20.97 1.67 3.26
N MET A 200 20.66 2.97 3.38
CA MET A 200 20.95 4.01 2.36
C MET A 200 22.26 4.75 2.63
N TYR A 201 22.73 4.77 3.88
CA TYR A 201 24.00 5.39 4.27
C TYR A 201 25.20 4.65 3.69
N GLY A 202 26.23 5.41 3.29
CA GLY A 202 27.40 4.86 2.58
C GLY A 202 27.16 4.63 1.08
N GLY A 203 26.05 5.16 0.55
CA GLY A 203 25.69 5.06 -0.86
C GLY A 203 24.89 6.27 -1.34
N VAL A 204 23.58 6.25 -1.12
CA VAL A 204 22.67 7.35 -1.49
C VAL A 204 22.78 8.51 -0.50
N LEU A 205 22.97 8.17 0.78
CA LEU A 205 23.09 9.13 1.87
C LEU A 205 24.49 9.10 2.49
N SER A 206 24.90 10.24 3.03
CA SER A 206 26.12 10.44 3.80
C SER A 206 25.75 11.10 5.13
N ARG A 207 26.47 10.76 6.21
CA ARG A 207 26.34 11.51 7.47
C ARG A 207 27.08 12.84 7.32
N ILE A 208 26.40 13.93 7.63
CA ILE A 208 26.92 15.31 7.56
C ILE A 208 26.81 15.90 8.97
N ASP A 209 27.83 16.65 9.41
CA ASP A 209 27.78 17.41 10.67
C ASP A 209 27.13 18.77 10.38
N ASP A 210 26.10 19.13 11.14
CA ASP A 210 25.34 20.38 11.01
C ASP A 210 26.23 21.63 11.13
N LYS A 211 27.41 21.52 11.76
CA LYS A 211 28.43 22.58 11.90
C LYS A 211 29.49 22.57 10.80
N GLU A 212 29.44 21.65 9.85
CA GLU A 212 30.44 21.51 8.80
C GLU A 212 30.37 22.67 7.78
N ALA A 213 31.54 23.16 7.35
CA ALA A 213 31.59 24.23 6.36
C ALA A 213 30.95 23.80 5.02
N GLY A 214 30.07 24.66 4.50
CA GLY A 214 29.36 24.45 3.25
C GLY A 214 28.11 23.56 3.34
N VAL A 215 27.55 23.39 4.55
CA VAL A 215 26.25 22.71 4.76
C VAL A 215 25.09 23.67 4.52
N THR A 216 24.01 23.14 3.93
CA THR A 216 22.71 23.81 3.82
C THR A 216 21.64 22.89 4.40
N VAL A 217 20.97 23.35 5.45
CA VAL A 217 19.77 22.69 5.96
C VAL A 217 18.57 23.16 5.12
N ILE A 218 17.71 22.22 4.71
CA ILE A 218 16.50 22.49 3.94
C ILE A 218 15.34 21.78 4.63
N ASP A 219 14.40 22.56 5.13
CA ASP A 219 13.11 22.04 5.58
C ASP A 219 12.26 21.61 4.38
N MET A 220 11.71 20.41 4.43
CA MET A 220 11.09 19.71 3.32
C MET A 220 9.60 19.47 3.57
N ASN A 221 8.77 19.99 2.67
CA ASN A 221 7.30 19.88 2.69
C ASN A 221 6.79 19.30 1.36
N TYR A 222 5.47 19.28 1.16
CA TYR A 222 4.86 18.83 -0.10
C TYR A 222 3.55 19.58 -0.43
N GLU A 223 3.63 20.89 -0.62
CA GLU A 223 2.52 21.80 -0.96
C GLU A 223 1.59 21.35 -2.10
N THR A 224 2.02 20.39 -2.92
CA THR A 224 1.18 19.75 -3.93
C THR A 224 -0.02 18.99 -3.34
N ILE A 225 -0.05 18.70 -2.03
CA ILE A 225 -1.23 18.11 -1.35
C ILE A 225 -2.47 19.03 -1.43
N HIS A 226 -2.28 20.34 -1.30
CA HIS A 226 -3.35 21.33 -1.42
C HIS A 226 -3.89 21.44 -2.86
N GLN A 227 -3.19 20.83 -3.83
CA GLN A 227 -3.58 20.74 -5.24
C GLN A 227 -4.01 19.32 -5.64
N SER A 228 -4.14 18.39 -4.68
CA SER A 228 -4.39 16.96 -4.93
C SER A 228 -5.74 16.67 -5.59
N ASN A 229 -6.75 17.52 -5.44
CA ASN A 229 -8.04 17.37 -6.14
C ASN A 229 -8.05 18.03 -7.53
N GLN A 230 -7.09 18.93 -7.80
CA GLN A 230 -7.05 19.78 -9.01
C GLN A 230 -5.99 19.33 -10.01
N ARG A 231 -4.95 18.60 -9.57
CA ARG A 231 -3.83 18.18 -10.41
C ARG A 231 -3.46 16.71 -10.16
N PRO A 232 -3.01 15.98 -11.21
CA PRO A 232 -2.64 14.57 -11.13
C PRO A 232 -1.23 14.38 -10.54
N TYR A 233 -0.92 15.05 -9.43
CA TYR A 233 0.29 14.78 -8.67
C TYR A 233 0.16 13.43 -7.96
N PHE A 234 1.22 12.63 -8.00
CA PHE A 234 1.37 11.44 -7.16
C PHE A 234 2.13 11.82 -5.89
N TYR A 235 1.67 11.37 -4.72
CA TYR A 235 2.19 11.74 -3.39
C TYR A 235 3.72 11.61 -3.29
N MET A 236 4.31 10.53 -3.82
CA MET A 236 5.78 10.34 -3.85
C MET A 236 6.55 11.48 -4.54
N MET A 237 5.92 12.22 -5.45
CA MET A 237 6.56 13.33 -6.17
C MET A 237 6.53 14.65 -5.38
N GLY A 238 5.79 14.74 -4.27
CA GLY A 238 5.62 15.96 -3.48
C GLY A 238 6.96 16.56 -3.02
N MET A 239 7.74 15.78 -2.26
CA MET A 239 9.06 16.22 -1.80
C MET A 239 10.11 16.34 -2.92
N VAL A 240 9.96 15.61 -4.03
CA VAL A 240 10.82 15.79 -5.23
C VAL A 240 10.59 17.17 -5.84
N HIS A 241 9.31 17.58 -5.94
CA HIS A 241 8.91 18.88 -6.47
C HIS A 241 9.35 20.02 -5.56
N ASP A 242 9.13 19.90 -4.24
CA ASP A 242 9.58 20.89 -3.26
C ASP A 242 11.11 21.08 -3.29
N LEU A 243 11.87 19.99 -3.30
CA LEU A 243 13.34 20.03 -3.37
C LEU A 243 13.81 20.66 -4.69
N SER A 244 13.12 20.36 -5.79
CA SER A 244 13.39 20.92 -7.12
C SER A 244 13.17 22.44 -7.16
N LEU A 245 12.12 22.94 -6.50
CA LEU A 245 11.86 24.37 -6.36
C LEU A 245 12.90 25.06 -5.47
N LYS A 246 13.18 24.50 -4.29
CA LYS A 246 14.11 25.07 -3.29
C LYS A 246 15.54 25.14 -3.80
N LEU A 247 16.02 24.10 -4.50
CA LEU A 247 17.34 24.11 -5.16
C LEU A 247 17.34 24.88 -6.50
N LYS A 248 16.17 25.18 -7.07
CA LYS A 248 15.99 25.73 -8.42
C LYS A 248 16.60 24.85 -9.52
N LEU A 249 16.49 23.53 -9.36
CA LEU A 249 17.05 22.51 -10.25
C LEU A 249 15.98 21.51 -10.70
N PRO A 250 15.90 21.14 -11.98
CA PRO A 250 14.97 20.12 -12.45
C PRO A 250 15.40 18.72 -11.97
N ILE A 251 14.70 18.18 -10.96
CA ILE A 251 14.96 16.83 -10.43
C ILE A 251 14.01 15.84 -11.12
N ALA A 252 14.57 14.84 -11.79
CA ALA A 252 13.80 13.74 -12.34
C ALA A 252 13.48 12.72 -11.23
N PRO A 253 12.21 12.28 -11.05
CA PRO A 253 11.87 11.25 -10.08
C PRO A 253 12.61 9.93 -10.34
N ALA A 254 13.15 9.34 -9.28
CA ALA A 254 13.84 8.05 -9.33
C ALA A 254 12.89 6.88 -9.63
N HIS A 255 13.45 5.68 -9.83
CA HIS A 255 12.65 4.46 -9.88
C HIS A 255 11.98 4.19 -8.52
N TYR A 256 10.65 4.16 -8.51
CA TYR A 256 9.83 4.11 -7.29
C TYR A 256 9.79 2.73 -6.59
N GLN A 257 10.28 1.65 -7.20
CA GLN A 257 10.28 0.32 -6.54
C GLN A 257 11.65 0.02 -5.94
N GLY A 258 11.63 -0.49 -4.70
CA GLY A 258 12.81 -1.06 -4.06
C GLY A 258 13.92 -0.06 -3.71
N PHE A 259 13.58 1.24 -3.63
CA PHE A 259 14.55 2.30 -3.35
C PHE A 259 14.96 2.39 -1.86
N LEU A 260 14.16 1.81 -0.94
CA LEU A 260 14.55 1.62 0.46
C LEU A 260 15.19 0.22 0.61
N PRO A 261 16.52 0.12 0.71
CA PRO A 261 17.20 -1.16 0.84
C PRO A 261 17.01 -1.79 2.23
N VAL A 262 16.87 -3.11 2.20
CA VAL A 262 17.10 -4.00 3.35
C VAL A 262 18.53 -4.52 3.20
N ARG A 263 19.34 -4.42 4.26
CA ARG A 263 20.75 -4.82 4.27
C ARG A 263 20.88 -6.35 4.13
N ASP A 264 22.01 -6.84 3.65
CA ASP A 264 22.16 -8.28 3.38
C ASP A 264 22.17 -9.12 4.66
N GLU A 265 22.67 -8.57 5.76
CA GLU A 265 22.60 -9.16 7.10
C GLU A 265 21.13 -9.37 7.52
N GLU A 266 20.30 -8.35 7.31
CA GLU A 266 18.88 -8.34 7.69
C GLU A 266 18.03 -9.35 6.92
N LYS A 267 18.43 -9.68 5.69
CA LYS A 267 17.83 -10.72 4.83
C LYS A 267 18.19 -12.13 5.31
N GLY A 268 19.35 -12.30 5.94
CA GLY A 268 19.82 -13.59 6.48
C GLY A 268 19.12 -14.00 7.77
N TRP A 269 18.54 -13.06 8.51
CA TRP A 269 17.82 -13.33 9.76
C TRP A 269 16.44 -13.95 9.51
N PHE A 270 15.94 -14.71 10.48
CA PHE A 270 14.56 -15.18 10.45
C PHE A 270 13.57 -14.00 10.58
N THR A 271 12.40 -14.16 9.96
CA THR A 271 11.25 -13.26 10.16
C THR A 271 10.63 -13.56 11.53
N ALA A 272 10.03 -12.55 12.18
CA ALA A 272 9.37 -12.76 13.48
C ALA A 272 8.33 -13.91 13.44
N PRO A 273 7.45 -14.02 12.41
CA PRO A 273 6.57 -15.18 12.25
C PRO A 273 7.28 -16.54 12.23
N ARG A 274 8.50 -16.63 11.68
CA ARG A 274 9.29 -17.86 11.67
C ARG A 274 9.91 -18.16 13.04
N GLN A 275 10.29 -17.12 13.79
CA GLN A 275 10.83 -17.27 15.15
C GLN A 275 9.72 -17.77 16.08
N ASP A 276 8.57 -17.11 16.10
CA ASP A 276 7.46 -17.43 17.02
C ASP A 276 6.80 -18.79 16.72
N LEU A 277 6.65 -19.15 15.44
CA LEU A 277 6.02 -20.41 15.04
C LEU A 277 6.98 -21.59 14.97
N GLY A 278 8.31 -21.37 15.07
CA GLY A 278 9.35 -22.38 14.87
C GLY A 278 9.41 -22.97 13.45
N LYS A 279 8.63 -22.44 12.50
CA LYS A 279 8.51 -22.90 11.10
C LYS A 279 8.36 -21.71 10.18
N ASP A 280 8.93 -21.80 8.98
CA ASP A 280 8.72 -20.75 7.97
C ASP A 280 7.29 -20.86 7.39
N VAL A 281 6.53 -19.77 7.45
CA VAL A 281 5.19 -19.67 6.89
C VAL A 281 5.07 -18.45 5.97
N PRO A 282 4.18 -18.49 4.97
CA PRO A 282 3.72 -17.29 4.33
C PRO A 282 2.73 -16.54 5.22
N TYR A 283 2.82 -15.22 5.20
CA TYR A 283 1.93 -14.32 5.92
C TYR A 283 1.65 -13.05 5.12
N TRP A 284 0.50 -12.45 5.39
CA TRP A 284 0.19 -11.07 5.04
C TRP A 284 0.45 -10.19 6.27
N VAL A 285 0.98 -8.99 6.08
CA VAL A 285 0.96 -7.97 7.12
C VAL A 285 -0.38 -7.24 7.05
N ILE A 286 -0.98 -7.01 8.22
CA ILE A 286 -2.21 -6.25 8.34
C ILE A 286 -2.03 -5.10 9.33
N ASN A 287 -2.25 -3.88 8.87
CA ASN A 287 -2.42 -2.72 9.75
C ASN A 287 -3.93 -2.52 9.91
N ALA A 288 -4.42 -2.64 11.14
CA ALA A 288 -5.83 -2.46 11.47
C ALA A 288 -6.09 -1.28 12.41
N GLY A 289 -5.04 -0.51 12.73
CA GLY A 289 -5.13 0.59 13.67
C GLY A 289 -5.41 1.95 13.05
N TRP A 290 -5.78 2.88 13.90
CA TRP A 290 -5.99 4.29 13.59
C TRP A 290 -5.52 5.18 14.73
N LYS A 291 -5.23 6.44 14.40
CA LYS A 291 -4.94 7.49 15.37
C LYS A 291 -6.20 8.31 15.65
N ASP A 292 -6.25 8.96 16.80
CA ASP A 292 -7.37 9.82 17.21
C ASP A 292 -7.46 11.12 16.40
N ASP A 293 -6.32 11.71 16.01
CA ASP A 293 -6.23 12.86 15.10
C ASP A 293 -6.90 12.61 13.72
N TYR A 294 -6.79 11.40 13.18
CA TYR A 294 -7.27 11.01 11.84
C TYR A 294 -8.24 9.82 11.82
N THR A 295 -9.24 9.82 12.72
CA THR A 295 -10.26 8.76 12.80
C THR A 295 -11.05 8.51 11.50
N ALA A 296 -11.08 9.44 10.53
CA ALA A 296 -11.71 9.23 9.22
C ALA A 296 -11.04 8.16 8.34
N LYS A 297 -9.78 7.80 8.62
CA LYS A 297 -9.03 6.77 7.85
C LYS A 297 -9.34 5.34 8.29
N GLN A 298 -10.07 5.13 9.39
CA GLN A 298 -10.27 3.79 9.96
C GLN A 298 -11.24 2.93 9.13
N TRP A 299 -10.94 1.63 9.01
CA TRP A 299 -11.85 0.65 8.41
C TRP A 299 -12.63 -0.12 9.48
N SER A 300 -13.69 -0.82 9.06
CA SER A 300 -14.56 -1.60 9.95
C SER A 300 -13.79 -2.73 10.61
N THR A 301 -13.72 -2.74 11.94
CA THR A 301 -13.08 -3.81 12.71
C THR A 301 -13.82 -5.15 12.57
N ILE A 302 -15.12 -5.11 12.29
CA ILE A 302 -15.94 -6.29 11.93
C ILE A 302 -15.48 -6.86 10.57
N GLU A 303 -15.21 -6.02 9.57
CA GLU A 303 -14.76 -6.50 8.25
C GLU A 303 -13.30 -7.00 8.30
N TYR A 304 -12.44 -6.42 9.15
CA TYR A 304 -11.10 -6.98 9.44
C TYR A 304 -11.17 -8.40 10.00
N GLN A 305 -11.98 -8.64 11.04
CA GLN A 305 -12.13 -9.99 11.60
C GLN A 305 -12.75 -10.95 10.59
N ARG A 306 -13.82 -10.52 9.92
CA ARG A 306 -14.48 -11.30 8.87
C ARG A 306 -13.52 -11.70 7.73
N LEU A 307 -12.59 -10.82 7.37
CA LEU A 307 -11.56 -11.14 6.38
C LEU A 307 -10.61 -12.23 6.88
N ILE A 308 -10.19 -12.20 8.15
CA ILE A 308 -9.34 -13.25 8.74
C ILE A 308 -10.08 -14.59 8.77
N ASP A 309 -11.34 -14.59 9.16
CA ASP A 309 -12.21 -15.78 9.21
C ASP A 309 -12.40 -16.44 7.83
N MET A 310 -12.33 -15.64 6.74
CA MET A 310 -12.39 -16.14 5.35
C MET A 310 -11.11 -16.86 4.91
N PHE A 311 -9.99 -16.71 5.62
CA PHE A 311 -8.69 -17.28 5.26
C PHE A 311 -7.98 -17.99 6.45
N PRO A 312 -8.58 -19.03 7.06
CA PRO A 312 -8.06 -19.68 8.26
C PRO A 312 -6.67 -20.36 8.08
N ASN A 313 -6.23 -20.56 6.84
CA ASN A 313 -4.92 -21.13 6.50
C ASN A 313 -3.87 -20.08 6.09
N VAL A 314 -4.20 -18.79 6.10
CA VAL A 314 -3.27 -17.68 5.80
C VAL A 314 -2.92 -17.00 7.11
N TYR A 315 -1.63 -16.86 7.40
CA TYR A 315 -1.20 -16.12 8.59
C TYR A 315 -1.32 -14.61 8.36
N PHE A 316 -1.81 -13.89 9.36
CA PHE A 316 -1.92 -12.44 9.38
C PHE A 316 -1.06 -11.87 10.51
N ALA A 317 -0.02 -11.12 10.15
CA ALA A 317 0.82 -10.39 11.09
C ALA A 317 0.23 -8.99 11.32
N GLN A 318 -0.48 -8.80 12.43
CA GLN A 318 -1.02 -7.51 12.82
C GLN A 318 0.10 -6.60 13.33
N ILE A 319 0.25 -5.42 12.75
CA ILE A 319 1.27 -4.42 13.10
C ILE A 319 0.63 -3.12 13.59
N GLY A 320 1.39 -2.34 14.36
CA GLY A 320 0.94 -1.04 14.83
C GLY A 320 1.82 -0.45 15.93
N HIS A 321 1.76 0.88 16.09
CA HIS A 321 2.30 1.55 17.27
C HIS A 321 1.41 1.26 18.49
N LYS A 322 2.01 1.09 19.67
CA LYS A 322 1.28 0.76 20.92
C LYS A 322 0.28 1.85 21.34
N ASP A 323 0.62 3.11 21.09
CA ASP A 323 -0.17 4.28 21.51
C ASP A 323 -1.21 4.72 20.45
N HIS A 324 -1.51 3.86 19.48
CA HIS A 324 -2.63 4.03 18.55
C HIS A 324 -3.74 3.04 18.92
N ASN A 325 -4.97 3.32 18.48
CA ASN A 325 -6.07 2.38 18.62
C ASN A 325 -5.89 1.18 17.67
N HIS A 326 -6.12 -0.03 18.17
CA HIS A 326 -6.15 -1.27 17.37
C HIS A 326 -7.29 -2.18 17.79
N PRO A 327 -8.00 -2.83 16.85
CA PRO A 327 -8.85 -3.95 17.22
C PRO A 327 -7.99 -5.13 17.68
N VAL A 328 -8.48 -5.88 18.68
CA VAL A 328 -7.99 -7.25 18.90
C VAL A 328 -8.52 -8.10 17.74
N LEU A 329 -7.61 -8.67 16.95
CA LEU A 329 -7.94 -9.62 15.89
C LEU A 329 -7.73 -11.04 16.40
N GLU A 330 -8.75 -11.87 16.25
CA GLU A 330 -8.80 -13.23 16.79
C GLU A 330 -8.56 -14.30 15.71
N GLY A 331 -7.99 -15.43 16.10
CA GLY A 331 -7.82 -16.60 15.24
C GLY A 331 -6.46 -17.29 15.43
N PRO A 332 -6.36 -18.62 15.22
CA PRO A 332 -5.11 -19.38 15.37
C PRO A 332 -4.05 -19.04 14.30
N ASN A 333 -4.44 -18.25 13.29
CA ASN A 333 -3.64 -17.74 12.20
C ASN A 333 -3.27 -16.25 12.36
N VAL A 334 -3.65 -15.59 13.46
CA VAL A 334 -3.28 -14.20 13.74
C VAL A 334 -2.01 -14.15 14.61
N LEU A 335 -1.05 -13.32 14.19
CA LEU A 335 0.18 -13.01 14.92
C LEU A 335 0.15 -11.53 15.29
N ASN A 336 0.02 -11.22 16.58
CA ASN A 336 -0.05 -9.84 17.05
C ASN A 336 1.35 -9.28 17.35
N TYR A 337 1.80 -8.31 16.54
CA TYR A 337 3.04 -7.53 16.71
C TYR A 337 2.79 -6.04 17.03
N VAL A 338 1.56 -5.64 17.35
CA VAL A 338 1.24 -4.27 17.79
C VAL A 338 2.09 -3.94 19.02
N GLY A 339 2.91 -2.89 18.94
CA GLY A 339 3.82 -2.49 20.02
C GLY A 339 5.00 -3.44 20.28
N LYS A 340 5.24 -4.45 19.43
CA LYS A 340 6.30 -5.47 19.63
C LYS A 340 7.45 -5.39 18.63
N THR A 341 7.49 -4.35 17.81
CA THR A 341 8.55 -4.12 16.83
C THR A 341 9.01 -2.67 16.87
N ASP A 342 10.33 -2.47 16.87
CA ASP A 342 10.88 -1.18 16.42
C ASP A 342 10.60 -0.96 14.91
N LEU A 343 10.94 0.23 14.42
CA LEU A 343 10.68 0.61 13.04
C LEU A 343 11.46 -0.24 12.01
N ARG A 344 12.71 -0.63 12.31
CA ARG A 344 13.54 -1.47 11.43
C ARG A 344 13.03 -2.91 11.40
N GLN A 345 12.58 -3.44 12.53
CA GLN A 345 11.92 -4.73 12.65
C GLN A 345 10.61 -4.75 11.86
N MET A 346 9.79 -3.69 11.92
CA MET A 346 8.58 -3.56 11.10
C MET A 346 8.91 -3.47 9.60
N VAL A 347 9.95 -2.72 9.22
CA VAL A 347 10.46 -2.70 7.82
C VAL A 347 10.83 -4.10 7.34
N ARG A 348 11.54 -4.88 8.16
CA ARG A 348 11.92 -6.28 7.84
C ARG A 348 10.74 -7.24 7.81
N LEU A 349 9.75 -7.05 8.70
CA LEU A 349 8.50 -7.81 8.72
C LEU A 349 7.67 -7.54 7.46
N ILE A 350 7.53 -6.27 7.05
CA ILE A 350 6.88 -5.90 5.79
C ILE A 350 7.67 -6.42 4.59
N TRP A 351 9.01 -6.36 4.61
CA TRP A 351 9.84 -6.93 3.54
C TRP A 351 9.56 -8.42 3.31
N GLY A 352 9.59 -9.22 4.38
CA GLY A 352 9.42 -10.67 4.34
C GLY A 352 7.97 -11.16 4.12
N ALA A 353 7.00 -10.27 4.24
CA ALA A 353 5.58 -10.53 3.99
C ALA A 353 5.30 -10.81 2.51
N TYR A 354 4.26 -11.59 2.24
CA TYR A 354 3.75 -11.79 0.87
C TYR A 354 3.03 -10.57 0.34
N GLY A 355 2.19 -9.98 1.20
CA GLY A 355 1.43 -8.79 0.90
C GLY A 355 1.09 -7.98 2.14
N VAL A 356 0.61 -6.76 1.92
CA VAL A 356 0.22 -5.80 2.95
C VAL A 356 -1.24 -5.40 2.75
N ILE A 357 -2.01 -5.36 3.84
CA ILE A 357 -3.38 -4.82 3.90
C ILE A 357 -3.37 -3.69 4.93
N THR A 358 -3.79 -2.49 4.54
CA THR A 358 -3.63 -1.29 5.39
C THR A 358 -4.56 -0.17 4.95
N PRO A 359 -5.02 0.71 5.85
CA PRO A 359 -5.46 2.05 5.50
C PRO A 359 -4.33 2.87 4.86
N CYS A 360 -4.65 4.10 4.43
CA CYS A 360 -3.65 5.06 3.96
C CYS A 360 -2.63 5.41 5.08
N SER A 361 -1.50 4.69 5.10
CA SER A 361 -0.45 4.79 6.13
C SER A 361 0.92 4.39 5.57
N MET A 362 2.00 4.58 6.36
CA MET A 362 3.37 4.20 5.98
C MET A 362 3.50 2.76 5.44
N ALA A 363 2.72 1.80 5.96
CA ALA A 363 2.78 0.40 5.51
C ALA A 363 2.41 0.24 4.01
N MET A 364 1.58 1.15 3.48
CA MET A 364 1.26 1.25 2.06
C MET A 364 2.52 1.61 1.26
N LEU A 365 3.25 2.64 1.68
CA LEU A 365 4.44 3.13 0.99
C LEU A 365 5.56 2.08 1.00
N LEU A 366 5.81 1.45 2.17
CA LEU A 366 6.77 0.36 2.32
C LEU A 366 6.47 -0.87 1.43
N ALA A 367 5.23 -1.05 0.98
CA ALA A 367 4.86 -2.16 0.10
C ALA A 367 5.55 -2.08 -1.29
N TYR A 368 5.81 -0.88 -1.81
CA TYR A 368 6.60 -0.69 -3.05
C TYR A 368 8.00 -0.11 -2.80
N ALA A 369 8.19 0.69 -1.74
CA ALA A 369 9.49 1.31 -1.46
C ALA A 369 10.56 0.27 -1.10
N LEU A 370 10.19 -0.81 -0.39
CA LEU A 370 11.10 -1.92 -0.09
C LEU A 370 11.20 -2.90 -1.28
N PRO A 371 12.38 -3.49 -1.55
CA PRO A 371 12.52 -4.47 -2.62
C PRO A 371 11.61 -5.68 -2.39
N ALA A 372 11.11 -6.28 -3.47
CA ALA A 372 10.35 -7.51 -3.37
C ALA A 372 11.23 -8.62 -2.76
N CYS A 373 10.71 -9.36 -1.78
CA CYS A 373 11.46 -10.45 -1.18
C CYS A 373 11.59 -11.60 -2.20
N GLU A 374 12.83 -12.03 -2.43
CA GLU A 374 13.20 -13.04 -3.43
C GLU A 374 12.42 -14.35 -3.29
N ARG A 375 12.01 -14.69 -2.05
CA ARG A 375 11.20 -15.88 -1.72
C ARG A 375 9.88 -15.97 -2.52
N TRP A 376 9.30 -14.83 -2.91
CA TRP A 376 8.00 -14.77 -3.60
C TRP A 376 8.12 -14.73 -5.13
N LYS A 377 9.33 -14.52 -5.68
CA LYS A 377 9.57 -14.35 -7.13
C LYS A 377 8.73 -13.24 -7.79
N MET A 378 8.21 -12.31 -7.01
CA MET A 378 7.46 -11.15 -7.49
C MET A 378 8.40 -9.99 -7.81
N LYS A 379 7.99 -9.09 -8.72
CA LYS A 379 8.69 -7.81 -8.97
C LYS A 379 8.24 -6.69 -8.02
N SER A 380 7.10 -6.85 -7.37
CA SER A 380 6.49 -5.89 -6.45
C SER A 380 5.72 -6.66 -5.39
N ARG A 381 5.72 -6.23 -4.12
CA ARG A 381 4.93 -6.88 -3.08
C ARG A 381 3.43 -6.65 -3.32
N ALA A 382 2.59 -7.62 -2.99
CA ALA A 382 1.15 -7.44 -3.04
C ALA A 382 0.72 -6.35 -2.03
N CYS A 383 -0.20 -5.47 -2.41
CA CYS A 383 -0.68 -4.43 -1.51
C CYS A 383 -2.14 -4.11 -1.81
N ILE A 384 -2.96 -4.12 -0.76
CA ILE A 384 -4.35 -3.69 -0.80
C ILE A 384 -4.49 -2.54 0.20
N ALA A 385 -4.56 -1.33 -0.33
CA ALA A 385 -4.68 -0.11 0.44
C ALA A 385 -6.16 0.29 0.57
N LEU A 386 -6.57 0.73 1.74
CA LEU A 386 -7.96 1.13 2.05
C LEU A 386 -8.00 2.66 2.18
N GLY A 387 -8.48 3.35 1.14
CA GLY A 387 -8.53 4.81 1.08
C GLY A 387 -9.92 5.41 1.24
N GLY A 388 -10.95 4.67 0.84
CA GLY A 388 -12.33 5.18 0.84
C GLY A 388 -12.44 6.48 0.04
N GLY A 389 -13.05 7.51 0.64
CA GLY A 389 -13.31 8.79 -0.01
C GLY A 389 -12.46 9.95 0.54
N ARG A 390 -11.50 9.68 1.43
CA ARG A 390 -10.74 10.74 2.11
C ARG A 390 -9.68 11.33 1.20
N GLU A 391 -8.78 10.51 0.67
CA GLU A 391 -7.72 10.94 -0.24
C GLU A 391 -8.03 10.52 -1.70
N PRO A 392 -7.73 11.37 -2.70
CA PRO A 392 -7.95 11.03 -4.09
C PRO A 392 -6.98 9.92 -4.54
N ASN A 393 -7.47 8.99 -5.35
CA ASN A 393 -6.72 7.78 -5.68
C ASN A 393 -5.47 8.06 -6.53
N HIS A 394 -5.47 9.05 -7.43
CA HIS A 394 -4.27 9.40 -8.21
C HIS A 394 -3.16 10.01 -7.36
N TRP A 395 -3.49 10.59 -6.20
CA TRP A 395 -2.52 11.09 -5.23
C TRP A 395 -1.90 9.94 -4.43
N GLN A 396 -2.71 9.05 -3.84
CA GLN A 396 -2.21 8.00 -2.95
C GLN A 396 -1.81 6.67 -3.61
N GLN A 397 -2.40 6.30 -4.75
CA GLN A 397 -2.28 4.94 -5.28
C GLN A 397 -0.84 4.64 -5.71
N GLY A 398 -0.15 3.84 -4.90
CA GLY A 398 1.14 3.31 -5.25
C GLY A 398 1.07 2.39 -6.47
N PRO A 399 2.16 2.34 -7.26
CA PRO A 399 2.23 1.49 -8.44
C PRO A 399 2.14 0.00 -8.08
N ASN A 400 1.35 -0.75 -8.87
CA ASN A 400 0.97 -2.15 -8.64
C ASN A 400 0.13 -2.43 -7.37
N GLN A 401 -0.30 -1.40 -6.63
CA GLN A 401 -1.22 -1.54 -5.51
C GLN A 401 -2.67 -1.61 -5.99
N GLN A 402 -3.50 -2.34 -5.25
CA GLN A 402 -4.95 -2.20 -5.31
C GLN A 402 -5.37 -1.14 -4.29
N TYR A 403 -5.67 0.07 -4.76
CA TYR A 403 -6.14 1.15 -3.89
C TYR A 403 -7.68 1.17 -3.88
N MET A 404 -8.27 0.73 -2.77
CA MET A 404 -9.71 0.63 -2.58
C MET A 404 -10.28 2.00 -2.19
N HIS A 405 -10.82 2.69 -3.18
CA HIS A 405 -11.43 4.01 -3.01
C HIS A 405 -12.90 4.05 -3.38
N THR A 406 -13.57 5.06 -2.85
CA THR A 406 -14.98 5.44 -3.06
C THR A 406 -15.11 6.94 -3.35
N CYS A 407 -14.00 7.63 -3.66
CA CYS A 407 -14.03 8.93 -4.35
C CYS A 407 -14.92 8.83 -5.61
N GLY A 408 -15.77 9.83 -5.82
CA GLY A 408 -16.82 9.86 -6.84
C GLY A 408 -18.13 9.16 -6.45
N MET A 409 -18.27 8.60 -5.24
CA MET A 409 -19.46 7.84 -4.82
C MET A 409 -20.31 8.51 -3.73
N LEU A 410 -19.83 9.60 -3.11
CA LEU A 410 -20.56 10.44 -2.16
C LEU A 410 -20.36 11.91 -2.54
N ASP A 411 -21.29 12.78 -2.17
CA ASP A 411 -21.24 14.22 -2.45
C ASP A 411 -19.98 14.91 -1.92
N CYS A 412 -19.49 14.54 -0.72
CA CYS A 412 -18.32 15.14 -0.11
C CYS A 412 -16.99 14.79 -0.81
N CYS A 413 -17.01 13.81 -1.71
CA CYS A 413 -15.84 13.34 -2.46
C CYS A 413 -16.17 13.16 -3.96
N ASP A 414 -17.14 13.89 -4.49
CA ASP A 414 -17.59 13.78 -5.88
C ASP A 414 -16.51 14.28 -6.88
N TYR A 415 -15.73 15.27 -6.49
CA TYR A 415 -14.64 15.89 -7.25
C TYR A 415 -13.27 15.77 -6.55
N GLY A 416 -12.98 14.59 -5.98
CA GLY A 416 -11.68 14.27 -5.39
C GLY A 416 -11.81 13.64 -4.00
N GLY A 417 -10.78 13.77 -3.16
CA GLY A 417 -10.83 13.37 -1.76
C GLY A 417 -11.51 14.44 -0.89
N CYS A 418 -12.30 14.00 0.10
CA CYS A 418 -12.96 14.93 1.05
C CYS A 418 -12.01 15.49 2.12
N TRP A 419 -10.83 14.89 2.28
CA TRP A 419 -9.75 15.23 3.23
C TRP A 419 -10.10 15.31 4.73
N LYS A 420 -11.38 15.17 5.11
CA LYS A 420 -11.87 15.18 6.50
C LYS A 420 -11.03 14.32 7.44
N SER A 421 -10.74 14.86 8.62
CA SER A 421 -9.78 14.26 9.56
C SER A 421 -10.47 13.33 10.55
N ARG A 422 -11.57 13.76 11.17
CA ARG A 422 -12.27 13.00 12.21
C ARG A 422 -13.69 12.56 11.80
N VAL A 423 -14.23 11.52 12.44
CA VAL A 423 -15.64 11.07 12.25
C VAL A 423 -16.60 11.59 13.32
N THR A 424 -16.04 12.02 14.46
CA THR A 424 -16.71 12.63 15.61
C THR A 424 -15.74 13.62 16.23
N PRO A 425 -16.20 14.72 16.84
CA PRO A 425 -15.33 15.59 17.60
C PRO A 425 -14.79 14.86 18.83
N LEU A 426 -13.56 15.19 19.23
CA LEU A 426 -12.95 14.67 20.48
C LEU A 426 -13.02 15.69 21.62
N ASN A 427 -13.11 16.98 21.29
CA ASN A 427 -13.07 18.12 22.22
C ASN A 427 -11.75 18.18 23.01
N ASP A 428 -10.65 17.84 22.35
CA ASP A 428 -9.27 17.82 22.86
C ASP A 428 -8.49 19.12 22.58
N GLY A 429 -9.13 20.12 21.96
CA GLY A 429 -8.52 21.39 21.58
C GLY A 429 -7.94 21.42 20.16
N ASP A 430 -7.84 20.28 19.48
CA ASP A 430 -7.32 20.18 18.12
C ASP A 430 -8.32 20.74 17.08
N GLY A 431 -7.86 21.64 16.21
CA GLY A 431 -8.65 22.24 15.13
C GLY A 431 -9.31 21.23 14.17
N LYS A 432 -8.86 19.96 14.15
CA LYS A 432 -9.47 18.85 13.38
C LYS A 432 -10.91 18.54 13.79
N ASP A 433 -11.40 19.05 14.93
CA ASP A 433 -12.83 19.03 15.28
C ASP A 433 -13.70 19.92 14.36
N GLY A 434 -13.11 20.84 13.60
CA GLY A 434 -13.77 21.51 12.45
C GLY A 434 -13.81 20.67 11.17
N GLU A 435 -13.01 19.61 11.09
CA GLU A 435 -12.80 18.79 9.88
C GLU A 435 -13.55 17.45 9.91
N LEU A 436 -14.80 17.48 10.37
CA LEU A 436 -15.59 16.25 10.54
C LEU A 436 -16.10 15.66 9.21
N CYS A 437 -16.16 14.33 9.18
CA CYS A 437 -16.84 13.57 8.15
C CYS A 437 -18.32 13.96 8.07
N THR A 438 -18.84 14.26 6.88
CA THR A 438 -20.25 14.62 6.66
C THR A 438 -21.18 13.41 6.59
N HIS A 439 -20.62 12.20 6.40
CA HIS A 439 -21.36 10.93 6.35
C HIS A 439 -20.79 9.89 7.33
N PRO A 440 -20.79 10.15 8.65
CA PRO A 440 -20.40 9.15 9.63
C PRO A 440 -21.47 8.05 9.73
N VAL A 441 -21.04 6.81 9.92
CA VAL A 441 -21.93 5.66 10.19
C VAL A 441 -21.49 4.92 11.44
N LYS A 442 -22.46 4.63 12.31
CA LYS A 442 -22.25 3.80 13.51
C LYS A 442 -22.50 2.33 13.18
N LEU A 443 -21.48 1.50 13.38
CA LEU A 443 -21.51 0.07 13.15
C LEU A 443 -22.14 -0.69 14.35
N PRO A 444 -22.55 -1.96 14.18
CA PRO A 444 -23.20 -2.74 15.24
C PRO A 444 -22.36 -2.94 16.52
N ASN A 445 -21.03 -2.89 16.42
CA ASN A 445 -20.10 -2.96 17.55
C ASN A 445 -19.85 -1.59 18.23
N GLY A 446 -20.55 -0.54 17.81
CA GLY A 446 -20.41 0.81 18.34
C GLY A 446 -19.35 1.69 17.66
N GLN A 447 -18.43 1.11 16.87
CA GLN A 447 -17.43 1.86 16.10
C GLN A 447 -18.13 2.85 15.15
N ILE A 448 -17.63 4.08 15.06
CA ILE A 448 -18.09 5.07 14.09
C ILE A 448 -17.01 5.21 13.02
N ILE A 449 -17.39 5.09 11.74
CA ILE A 449 -16.47 5.22 10.59
C ILE A 449 -17.10 6.09 9.50
N GLY A 450 -16.32 6.60 8.55
CA GLY A 450 -16.87 7.28 7.38
C GLY A 450 -17.64 6.31 6.47
N LYS A 451 -18.77 6.73 5.91
CA LYS A 451 -19.58 5.89 4.99
C LYS A 451 -18.77 5.35 3.82
N CYS A 452 -17.84 6.16 3.34
CA CYS A 452 -16.89 5.83 2.29
C CYS A 452 -15.98 4.63 2.62
N MET A 453 -15.72 4.37 3.91
CA MET A 453 -14.97 3.21 4.42
C MET A 453 -15.89 2.01 4.69
N ASP A 454 -17.11 2.22 5.20
CA ASP A 454 -18.14 1.15 5.34
C ASP A 454 -18.52 0.52 3.99
N MET A 455 -18.42 1.27 2.90
CA MET A 455 -18.67 0.73 1.55
C MET A 455 -17.66 -0.33 1.10
N ILE A 456 -16.46 -0.39 1.70
CA ILE A 456 -15.44 -1.39 1.37
C ILE A 456 -15.69 -2.65 2.23
N ARG A 457 -15.93 -3.81 1.59
CA ARG A 457 -16.28 -5.07 2.26
C ARG A 457 -15.15 -6.10 2.25
N ALA A 458 -15.14 -6.99 3.24
CA ALA A 458 -14.18 -8.08 3.32
C ALA A 458 -14.17 -8.96 2.05
N ASP A 459 -15.32 -9.14 1.37
CA ASP A 459 -15.40 -9.90 0.12
C ASP A 459 -14.57 -9.29 -1.03
N ASP A 460 -14.49 -7.96 -1.10
CA ASP A 460 -13.71 -7.26 -2.13
C ASP A 460 -12.21 -7.42 -1.87
N ILE A 461 -11.79 -7.26 -0.61
CA ILE A 461 -10.41 -7.46 -0.18
C ILE A 461 -10.01 -8.93 -0.40
N ALA A 462 -10.87 -9.87 0.00
CA ALA A 462 -10.68 -11.29 -0.22
C ALA A 462 -10.53 -11.63 -1.72
N ARG A 463 -11.38 -11.06 -2.59
CA ARG A 463 -11.27 -11.23 -4.05
C ARG A 463 -9.90 -10.78 -4.57
N LEU A 464 -9.37 -9.66 -4.09
CA LEU A 464 -8.06 -9.14 -4.49
C LEU A 464 -6.89 -9.97 -3.92
N MET A 465 -6.96 -10.41 -2.67
CA MET A 465 -6.00 -11.36 -2.10
C MET A 465 -5.93 -12.63 -2.95
N LEU A 466 -7.08 -13.16 -3.36
CA LEU A 466 -7.15 -14.34 -4.24
C LEU A 466 -6.56 -14.11 -5.63
N MET A 467 -6.64 -12.89 -6.16
CA MET A 467 -6.00 -12.54 -7.44
C MET A 467 -4.47 -12.59 -7.31
N TYR A 468 -3.89 -12.00 -6.26
CA TYR A 468 -2.45 -12.09 -5.98
C TYR A 468 -2.00 -13.54 -5.75
N ILE A 469 -2.69 -14.28 -4.87
CA ILE A 469 -2.40 -15.70 -4.57
C ILE A 469 -2.45 -16.58 -5.84
N GLN A 470 -3.38 -16.30 -6.76
CA GLN A 470 -3.46 -17.01 -8.04
C GLN A 470 -2.42 -16.55 -9.07
N GLN A 471 -1.89 -15.33 -8.99
CA GLN A 471 -0.87 -14.85 -9.92
C GLN A 471 0.47 -15.58 -9.72
N GLU A 472 0.91 -15.76 -8.47
CA GLU A 472 2.16 -16.48 -8.12
C GLU A 472 2.24 -17.86 -8.79
N ARG A 473 1.10 -18.52 -8.98
CA ARG A 473 0.97 -19.82 -9.61
C ARG A 473 1.31 -19.84 -11.11
N PHE A 474 1.13 -18.73 -11.83
CA PHE A 474 1.51 -18.65 -13.25
C PHE A 474 3.04 -18.52 -13.40
N ASP A 475 3.69 -17.80 -12.48
CA ASP A 475 5.13 -17.55 -12.50
C ASP A 475 5.97 -18.64 -11.80
N SER A 476 5.38 -19.38 -10.84
CA SER A 476 6.07 -20.44 -10.08
C SER A 476 5.60 -21.87 -10.35
N GLY A 477 4.49 -22.07 -11.05
CA GLY A 477 3.90 -23.40 -11.30
C GLY A 477 3.07 -23.94 -10.14
N SER A 478 3.05 -25.26 -9.96
CA SER A 478 2.25 -25.94 -8.93
C SER A 478 2.85 -25.91 -7.52
N ASP A 479 3.96 -25.21 -7.33
CA ASP A 479 4.75 -25.27 -6.09
C ASP A 479 4.66 -24.03 -5.18
N SER A 480 3.84 -23.04 -5.51
CA SER A 480 3.52 -21.89 -4.63
C SER A 480 3.14 -22.38 -3.23
N ILE A 481 3.87 -21.86 -2.23
CA ILE A 481 3.73 -22.23 -0.82
C ILE A 481 2.38 -21.72 -0.29
N LEU A 482 1.97 -20.52 -0.72
CA LEU A 482 0.65 -19.96 -0.40
C LEU A 482 -0.48 -20.69 -1.08
N MET A 483 -0.33 -21.07 -2.35
CA MET A 483 -1.38 -21.81 -3.04
C MET A 483 -1.56 -23.20 -2.46
N LYS A 484 -0.51 -23.85 -1.92
CA LYS A 484 -0.64 -25.09 -1.15
C LYS A 484 -1.40 -24.87 0.17
N ALA A 485 -0.96 -23.90 0.98
CA ALA A 485 -1.65 -23.53 2.22
C ALA A 485 -3.14 -23.17 1.98
N TYR A 486 -3.44 -22.47 0.88
CA TYR A 486 -4.77 -22.02 0.51
C TYR A 486 -5.65 -23.13 -0.10
N ILE A 487 -5.13 -23.95 -1.03
CA ILE A 487 -5.90 -25.06 -1.67
C ILE A 487 -6.27 -26.15 -0.66
N GLU A 488 -5.41 -26.40 0.34
CA GLU A 488 -5.62 -27.44 1.35
C GLU A 488 -6.56 -26.98 2.49
N GLY A 489 -7.15 -25.79 2.37
CA GLY A 489 -8.12 -25.22 3.32
C GLY A 489 -9.59 -25.60 3.09
N PRO A 490 -10.48 -25.13 3.99
CA PRO A 490 -11.92 -25.35 3.90
C PRO A 490 -12.54 -24.74 2.62
N GLU A 491 -13.75 -25.18 2.27
CA GLU A 491 -14.40 -24.68 1.05
C GLU A 491 -14.71 -23.18 1.11
N MET A 492 -14.49 -22.50 -0.02
CA MET A 492 -14.86 -21.10 -0.26
C MET A 492 -16.26 -20.74 0.30
N PRO A 493 -16.44 -19.56 0.91
CA PRO A 493 -17.74 -19.09 1.37
C PRO A 493 -18.84 -19.22 0.29
N LYS A 494 -19.98 -19.78 0.68
CA LYS A 494 -21.13 -19.95 -0.22
C LYS A 494 -21.61 -18.59 -0.73
N GLY A 495 -21.48 -18.37 -2.04
CA GLY A 495 -21.87 -17.12 -2.71
C GLY A 495 -20.72 -16.48 -3.50
N MET A 496 -19.47 -16.70 -3.07
CA MET A 496 -18.30 -16.24 -3.82
C MET A 496 -18.17 -17.09 -5.10
N ARG A 497 -18.26 -16.46 -6.29
CA ARG A 497 -18.06 -17.18 -7.56
C ARG A 497 -16.66 -17.81 -7.57
N GLN A 498 -16.59 -19.14 -7.59
CA GLN A 498 -15.33 -19.83 -7.85
C GLN A 498 -14.78 -19.35 -9.18
N LEU A 499 -13.58 -18.75 -9.16
CA LEU A 499 -12.89 -18.33 -10.37
C LEU A 499 -12.73 -19.56 -11.28
N PRO A 500 -13.01 -19.46 -12.61
CA PRO A 500 -13.19 -20.65 -13.47
C PRO A 500 -12.05 -21.68 -13.46
N GLY A 501 -10.83 -21.25 -13.09
CA GLY A 501 -9.67 -22.12 -12.90
C GLY A 501 -9.79 -23.11 -11.73
N LEU A 502 -10.44 -22.75 -10.61
CA LEU A 502 -10.53 -23.58 -9.39
C LEU A 502 -11.45 -24.79 -9.56
N VAL A 503 -12.64 -24.60 -10.16
CA VAL A 503 -13.62 -25.66 -10.40
C VAL A 503 -12.99 -26.85 -11.13
N ARG A 504 -12.25 -26.55 -12.21
CA ARG A 504 -11.60 -27.54 -13.08
C ARG A 504 -10.48 -28.31 -12.36
N GLN A 505 -9.96 -27.79 -11.25
CA GLN A 505 -8.84 -28.37 -10.51
C GLN A 505 -9.28 -29.28 -9.37
N LYS A 506 -10.31 -28.92 -8.60
CA LYS A 506 -10.96 -29.87 -7.67
C LYS A 506 -11.41 -31.12 -8.43
N GLN A 507 -11.98 -30.94 -9.63
CA GLN A 507 -12.33 -32.04 -10.53
C GLN A 507 -11.11 -32.87 -10.97
N ASN A 508 -10.00 -32.24 -11.39
CA ASN A 508 -8.79 -32.95 -11.82
C ASN A 508 -8.06 -33.68 -10.67
N ALA A 509 -7.95 -33.07 -9.49
CA ALA A 509 -7.33 -33.69 -8.31
C ALA A 509 -8.14 -34.92 -7.84
N ASN A 510 -9.47 -34.78 -7.74
CA ASN A 510 -10.36 -35.89 -7.42
C ASN A 510 -10.31 -36.99 -8.50
N ALA A 511 -10.19 -36.63 -9.78
CA ALA A 511 -10.01 -37.60 -10.86
C ALA A 511 -8.65 -38.33 -10.83
N GLN A 512 -7.59 -37.71 -10.32
CA GLN A 512 -6.29 -38.36 -10.10
C GLN A 512 -6.32 -39.31 -8.89
N GLN A 513 -6.92 -38.89 -7.77
CA GLN A 513 -7.11 -39.74 -6.59
C GLN A 513 -8.04 -40.93 -6.87
N GLY A 514 -9.11 -40.75 -7.65
CA GLY A 514 -9.96 -41.85 -8.11
C GLY A 514 -9.22 -42.89 -8.95
N LYS A 515 -8.24 -42.46 -9.75
CA LYS A 515 -7.41 -43.35 -10.60
C LYS A 515 -6.35 -44.13 -9.82
N SER A 516 -5.83 -43.59 -8.71
CA SER A 516 -4.89 -44.34 -7.84
C SER A 516 -5.63 -45.41 -7.01
N GLY A 517 -6.76 -45.08 -6.40
CA GLY A 517 -7.60 -46.05 -5.67
C GLY A 517 -8.07 -47.22 -6.54
N GLY A 518 -8.40 -46.97 -7.81
CA GLY A 518 -8.79 -48.01 -8.78
C GLY A 518 -7.67 -49.01 -9.12
N LYS A 519 -6.39 -48.61 -9.05
CA LYS A 519 -5.25 -49.52 -9.25
C LYS A 519 -4.99 -50.40 -8.03
N GLN A 520 -5.10 -49.86 -6.81
CA GLN A 520 -4.93 -50.62 -5.57
C GLN A 520 -5.95 -51.75 -5.49
N ARG A 521 -7.24 -51.42 -5.67
CA ARG A 521 -8.37 -52.38 -5.60
C ARG A 521 -8.31 -53.52 -6.64
N LYS A 522 -7.61 -53.31 -7.78
CA LYS A 522 -7.32 -54.36 -8.78
C LYS A 522 -6.13 -55.24 -8.40
N LYS A 523 -5.16 -54.73 -7.63
CA LYS A 523 -3.98 -55.49 -7.15
C LYS A 523 -4.40 -56.51 -6.09
N ASP A 524 -5.25 -56.11 -5.15
CA ASP A 524 -5.73 -56.97 -4.05
C ASP A 524 -6.62 -58.13 -4.55
N LYS A 525 -7.52 -57.85 -5.50
CA LYS A 525 -8.30 -58.91 -6.19
C LYS A 525 -7.44 -59.90 -6.97
N LYS A 526 -6.23 -59.51 -7.42
CA LYS A 526 -5.30 -60.42 -8.12
C LYS A 526 -4.49 -61.28 -7.14
N ASN A 527 -4.12 -60.73 -5.99
CA ASN A 527 -3.41 -61.46 -4.93
C ASN A 527 -4.32 -62.44 -4.17
N GLY A 528 -5.57 -62.06 -3.87
CA GLY A 528 -6.54 -62.97 -3.21
C GLY A 528 -6.83 -64.25 -4.00
N ARG A 529 -6.69 -64.22 -5.34
CA ARG A 529 -6.93 -65.38 -6.21
C ARG A 529 -5.73 -66.34 -6.34
N LYS A 530 -4.56 -66.00 -5.76
CA LYS A 530 -3.35 -66.85 -5.72
C LYS A 530 -3.18 -67.63 -4.40
N ARG A 531 -4.08 -67.46 -3.41
CA ARG A 531 -4.06 -68.19 -2.12
C ARG A 531 -5.14 -69.27 -1.99
N ARG A 532 -5.76 -69.68 -3.11
CA ARG A 532 -6.67 -70.83 -3.19
C ARG A 532 -6.43 -71.61 -4.48
N ARG A 533 -5.35 -72.38 -4.49
CA ARG A 533 -5.13 -73.58 -5.31
C ARG A 533 -3.95 -74.35 -4.74
#